data_AF-A0A0B1P6F0-F1
#
_entry.id   AF-A0A0B1P6F0-F1
#
_cell.length_a   1.000
_cell.length_b   1.000
_cell.length_c   1.000
_cell.angle_alpha   90.00
_cell.angle_beta   90.00
_cell.angle_gamma   90.00
#
_symmetry.space_group_name_H-M   'P 1'
#
loop_
_entity.id
_entity.type
_entity.pdbx_description
1 polymer ?
#
loop_
_entity_poly.entity_id
_entity_poly.type
_entity_poly.pdbx_seq_one_letter_code
_entity_poly.pdbx_strand_id
1 'polypeptide(L)'
;MRALHLQPELQLRQWPLILKAAINILNITSNTVLKSSYFAVFQKFPKINHLHPFGCRAFWLEPDQNKLQSKAKGGVYVGTEFSGGHIILNPDTNRTVVRRDVRLHENCFPLKTSVLTPQARNRNILQSALNGPRTQDWNKAIDKEMENMKINKVWTLVPRSEAMI
;
A
#
# COMPACT_ATOMS: atom_id res chain seq x y z
N MET A 1 11.27 4.45 0.50
CA MET A 1 10.19 5.47 0.39
C MET A 1 9.18 5.16 -0.71
N ARG A 2 9.60 4.86 -1.96
CA ARG A 2 8.67 4.55 -3.07
C ARG A 2 7.67 3.44 -2.76
N ALA A 3 8.10 2.38 -2.06
CA ALA A 3 7.23 1.29 -1.63
C ALA A 3 6.10 1.74 -0.68
N LEU A 4 6.40 2.61 0.29
CA LEU A 4 5.40 3.14 1.25
C LEU A 4 4.34 4.02 0.58
N HIS A 5 4.68 4.66 -0.54
CA HIS A 5 3.74 5.44 -1.32
C HIS A 5 2.89 4.57 -2.26
N LEU A 6 3.50 3.59 -2.91
CA LEU A 6 2.83 2.72 -3.89
C LEU A 6 1.84 1.73 -3.24
N GLN A 7 2.17 1.22 -2.05
CA GLN A 7 1.35 0.18 -1.39
C GLN A 7 -0.07 0.63 -1.00
N PRO A 8 -0.32 1.87 -0.53
CA PRO A 8 -1.64 2.29 -0.08
C PRO A 8 -2.36 3.23 -1.03
N GLU A 9 -1.87 3.49 -2.25
CA GLU A 9 -2.50 4.43 -3.21
C GLU A 9 -2.90 5.78 -2.57
N LEU A 10 -2.04 6.28 -1.67
CA LEU A 10 -2.31 7.48 -0.86
C LEU A 10 -2.17 8.74 -1.74
N GLN A 11 -3.03 9.75 -1.56
CA GLN A 11 -2.97 10.99 -2.34
C GLN A 11 -1.64 11.74 -2.11
N LEU A 12 -1.16 12.45 -3.13
CA LEU A 12 0.10 13.23 -3.05
C LEU A 12 0.13 14.24 -1.89
N ARG A 13 -1.03 14.78 -1.48
CA ARG A 13 -1.14 15.70 -0.34
C ARG A 13 -0.68 15.08 0.99
N GLN A 14 -0.79 13.76 1.12
CA GLN A 14 -0.44 13.02 2.34
C GLN A 14 1.06 12.62 2.38
N TRP A 15 1.87 13.10 1.43
CA TRP A 15 3.32 12.85 1.36
C TRP A 15 4.10 13.14 2.66
N PRO A 16 3.82 14.22 3.43
CA PRO A 16 4.52 14.47 4.68
C PRO A 16 4.37 13.33 5.70
N LEU A 17 3.23 12.64 5.68
CA LEU A 17 2.96 11.52 6.57
C LEU A 17 3.76 10.27 6.18
N ILE A 18 3.90 10.04 4.87
CA ILE A 18 4.76 8.98 4.32
C ILE A 18 6.22 9.21 4.74
N LEU A 19 6.69 10.46 4.63
CA LEU A 19 8.04 10.82 5.07
C LEU A 19 8.23 10.58 6.57
N LYS A 20 7.29 11.02 7.40
CA LYS A 20 7.35 10.82 8.87
C LYS A 20 7.43 9.34 9.23
N ALA A 21 6.64 8.49 8.58
CA ALA A 21 6.67 7.05 8.77
C ALA A 21 8.00 6.43 8.30
N ALA A 22 8.49 6.82 7.13
CA ALA A 22 9.75 6.34 6.59
C ALA A 22 10.95 6.69 7.49
N ILE A 23 10.98 7.92 8.01
CA ILE A 23 12.02 8.38 8.95
C ILE A 23 11.95 7.56 10.25
N ASN A 24 10.75 7.31 10.78
CA ASN A 24 10.60 6.50 11.99
C ASN A 24 11.13 5.07 11.77
N ILE A 25 10.78 4.43 10.65
CA ILE A 25 11.28 3.10 10.30
C ILE A 25 12.81 3.11 10.16
N LEU A 26 13.36 4.10 9.46
CA LEU A 26 14.81 4.23 9.26
C LEU A 26 15.55 4.38 10.60
N ASN A 27 14.99 5.17 11.53
CA ASN A 27 15.59 5.36 12.84
C ASN A 27 15.58 4.08 13.69
N ILE A 28 14.58 3.22 13.52
CA ILE A 28 14.47 1.93 14.23
C ILE A 28 15.35 0.86 13.57
N THR A 29 15.59 0.96 12.27
CA THR A 29 16.35 -0.04 11.50
C THR A 29 17.83 0.00 11.86
N SER A 30 18.43 -1.18 12.04
CA SER A 30 19.88 -1.30 12.29
C SER A 30 20.67 -1.07 11.01
N ASN A 31 21.83 -0.43 11.13
CA ASN A 31 22.81 -0.28 10.06
C ASN A 31 24.01 -1.20 10.34
N THR A 32 24.81 -1.52 9.32
CA THR A 32 26.04 -2.32 9.45
C THR A 32 27.04 -1.69 10.42
N VAL A 33 27.07 -0.35 10.50
CA VAL A 33 27.97 0.43 11.36
C VAL A 33 27.38 0.70 12.75
N LEU A 34 26.05 0.78 12.86
CA LEU A 34 25.34 1.21 14.07
C LEU A 34 24.16 0.29 14.37
N LYS A 35 24.00 -0.14 15.63
CA LYS A 35 22.86 -0.96 16.05
C LYS A 35 21.50 -0.38 15.66
N SER A 36 21.34 0.95 15.74
CA SER A 36 20.20 1.73 15.21
C SER A 36 20.41 3.20 15.60
N SER A 37 19.95 4.15 14.78
CA SER A 37 20.01 5.58 15.14
C SER A 37 19.25 5.88 16.45
N TYR A 38 18.15 5.18 16.70
CA TYR A 38 17.42 5.24 17.96
C TYR A 38 18.29 4.77 19.15
N PHE A 39 19.00 3.65 18.98
CA PHE A 39 19.88 3.13 20.03
C PHE A 39 21.03 4.09 20.34
N ALA A 40 21.62 4.73 19.31
CA ALA A 40 22.72 5.68 19.50
C ALA A 40 22.31 6.89 20.37
N VAL A 41 21.08 7.36 20.22
CA VAL A 41 20.56 8.54 20.97
C VAL A 41 20.05 8.15 22.35
N PHE A 42 19.25 7.09 22.46
CA PHE A 42 18.54 6.75 23.70
C PHE A 42 19.22 5.67 24.54
N GLN A 43 20.30 5.06 24.03
CA GLN A 43 21.01 3.94 24.65
C GLN A 43 20.08 2.77 25.03
N LYS A 44 18.96 2.65 24.31
CA LYS A 44 17.89 1.68 24.54
C LYS A 44 17.43 1.10 23.22
N PHE A 45 17.13 -0.19 23.21
CA PHE A 45 16.59 -0.83 22.02
C PHE A 45 15.15 -0.35 21.73
N PRO A 46 14.84 0.00 20.47
CA PRO A 46 13.50 0.38 20.07
C PRO A 46 12.54 -0.82 20.21
N LYS A 47 11.33 -0.57 20.70
CA LYS A 47 10.27 -1.59 20.74
C LYS A 47 9.61 -1.70 19.36
N ILE A 48 9.77 -2.84 18.70
CA ILE A 48 9.26 -3.06 17.34
C ILE A 48 7.76 -3.42 17.34
N ASN A 49 7.21 -3.83 18.49
CA ASN A 49 5.81 -4.28 18.64
C ASN A 49 4.76 -3.24 18.22
N HIS A 50 5.12 -1.96 18.13
CA HIS A 50 4.23 -0.87 17.73
C HIS A 50 4.33 -0.54 16.23
N LEU A 51 5.15 -1.28 15.48
CA LEU A 51 5.35 -1.11 14.05
C LEU A 51 4.40 -2.03 13.30
N HIS A 52 3.52 -1.43 12.50
CA HIS A 52 2.53 -2.14 11.69
C HIS A 52 2.66 -1.73 10.23
N PRO A 53 2.13 -2.52 9.28
CA PRO A 53 2.18 -2.18 7.86
C PRO A 53 1.51 -0.83 7.58
N PHE A 54 2.26 0.07 6.94
CA PHE A 54 1.74 1.37 6.53
C PHE A 54 0.57 1.20 5.55
N GLY A 55 -0.52 1.92 5.78
CA GLY A 55 -1.72 1.84 4.95
C GLY A 55 -2.71 0.76 5.34
N CYS A 56 -2.48 0.02 6.43
CA CYS A 56 -3.43 -0.99 6.89
C CYS A 56 -4.70 -0.38 7.48
N ARG A 57 -5.78 -1.15 7.57
CA ARG A 57 -7.05 -0.71 8.12
C ARG A 57 -6.94 -0.58 9.64
N ALA A 58 -7.34 0.57 10.17
CA ALA A 58 -7.33 0.88 11.59
C ALA A 58 -8.73 1.23 12.09
N PHE A 59 -9.04 0.81 13.31
CA PHE A 59 -10.26 1.21 14.01
C PHE A 59 -9.92 1.82 15.37
N TRP A 60 -10.57 2.92 15.73
CA TRP A 60 -10.46 3.52 17.06
C TRP A 60 -11.85 3.75 17.66
N LEU A 61 -11.89 3.90 18.99
CA LEU A 61 -13.12 4.15 19.72
C LEU A 61 -13.36 5.65 19.85
N GLU A 62 -14.53 6.13 19.44
CA GLU A 62 -14.99 7.48 19.75
C GLU A 62 -15.79 7.44 21.06
N PRO A 63 -15.42 8.20 22.10
CA PRO A 63 -16.04 8.09 23.43
C PRO A 63 -17.49 8.61 23.47
N ASP A 64 -17.84 9.56 22.60
CA ASP A 64 -19.05 10.37 22.72
C ASP A 64 -20.14 10.00 21.71
N GLN A 65 -20.77 8.83 21.88
CA GLN A 65 -21.93 8.40 21.09
C GLN A 65 -22.94 7.66 21.96
N ASN A 66 -24.24 7.87 21.67
CA ASN A 66 -25.36 7.22 22.36
C ASN A 66 -25.19 5.69 22.46
N LYS A 67 -25.72 5.06 23.52
CA LYS A 67 -25.51 3.64 23.90
C LYS A 67 -25.71 2.59 22.79
N LEU A 68 -26.45 2.91 21.73
CA LEU A 68 -26.82 1.98 20.65
C LEU A 68 -26.08 2.21 19.33
N GLN A 69 -25.30 3.29 19.20
CA GLN A 69 -24.58 3.55 17.95
C GLN A 69 -23.20 2.90 17.95
N SER A 70 -22.74 2.50 16.76
CA SER A 70 -21.39 1.97 16.58
C SER A 70 -20.38 3.05 16.96
N LYS A 71 -19.57 2.76 17.99
CA LYS A 71 -18.53 3.67 18.51
C LYS A 71 -17.20 3.54 17.77
N ALA A 72 -17.08 2.55 16.88
CA ALA A 72 -15.86 2.27 16.16
C ALA A 72 -15.82 3.07 14.86
N LYS A 73 -14.83 3.97 14.74
CA LYS A 73 -14.53 4.63 13.47
C LYS A 73 -13.39 3.95 12.75
N GLY A 74 -13.53 3.83 11.43
CA GLY A 74 -12.53 3.24 10.55
C GLY A 74 -11.62 4.32 9.94
N GLY A 75 -10.37 3.94 9.68
CA GLY A 75 -9.40 4.78 9.00
C GLY A 75 -8.21 3.97 8.49
N VAL A 76 -7.19 4.69 8.05
CA VAL A 76 -5.96 4.12 7.49
C VAL A 76 -4.82 4.38 8.47
N TYR A 77 -4.10 3.34 8.85
CA TYR A 77 -2.91 3.48 9.67
C TYR A 77 -1.77 4.09 8.87
N VAL A 78 -1.12 5.12 9.43
CA VAL A 78 -0.07 5.89 8.74
C VAL A 78 1.24 5.90 9.52
N GLY A 79 1.26 5.47 10.78
CA GLY A 79 2.52 5.30 11.51
C GLY A 79 2.36 5.47 13.01
N THR A 80 3.50 5.63 13.68
CA THR A 80 3.58 5.77 15.13
C THR A 80 4.29 7.08 15.47
N GLU A 81 3.82 7.74 16.51
CA GLU A 81 4.49 8.88 17.12
C GLU A 81 5.48 8.42 18.20
N PHE A 82 6.46 9.27 18.51
CA PHE A 82 7.43 9.02 19.59
C PHE A 82 6.77 8.78 20.95
N SER A 83 5.60 9.36 21.18
CA SER A 83 4.77 9.20 22.39
C SER A 83 4.13 7.79 22.53
N GLY A 84 4.32 6.92 21.53
CA GLY A 84 3.69 5.60 21.44
C GLY A 84 2.25 5.62 20.93
N GLY A 85 1.76 6.78 20.48
CA GLY A 85 0.45 6.88 19.81
C GLY A 85 0.51 6.41 18.36
N HIS A 86 -0.54 5.73 17.90
CA HIS A 86 -0.73 5.39 16.50
C HIS A 86 -1.42 6.55 15.77
N ILE A 87 -0.88 6.90 14.60
CA ILE A 87 -1.38 7.95 13.71
C ILE A 87 -2.29 7.28 12.67
N ILE A 88 -3.55 7.69 12.66
CA ILE A 88 -4.57 7.19 11.76
C ILE A 88 -5.06 8.34 10.88
N LEU A 89 -5.12 8.12 9.57
CA LEU A 89 -5.77 9.03 8.62
C LEU A 89 -7.23 8.64 8.45
N ASN A 90 -8.13 9.59 8.70
CA ASN A 90 -9.52 9.46 8.33
C ASN A 90 -9.68 9.83 6.84
N PRO A 91 -10.12 8.91 5.97
CA PRO A 91 -10.25 9.16 4.53
C PRO A 91 -11.35 10.18 4.20
N ASP A 92 -12.41 10.26 5.01
CA ASP A 92 -13.56 11.13 4.76
C ASP A 92 -13.24 12.60 5.03
N THR A 93 -12.52 12.86 6.12
CA THR A 93 -12.15 14.23 6.54
C THR A 93 -10.75 14.62 6.10
N ASN A 94 -9.96 13.67 5.61
CA ASN A 94 -8.54 13.82 5.29
C ASN A 94 -7.71 14.38 6.46
N ARG A 95 -8.12 14.09 7.70
CA ARG A 95 -7.43 14.52 8.92
C ARG A 95 -6.78 13.34 9.62
N THR A 96 -5.64 13.60 10.25
CA THR A 96 -4.94 12.61 11.07
C THR A 96 -5.38 12.69 12.52
N VAL A 97 -5.58 11.54 13.13
CA VAL A 97 -5.95 11.36 14.53
C VAL A 97 -4.88 10.51 15.21
N VAL A 98 -4.43 10.89 16.40
CA VAL A 98 -3.44 10.14 17.18
C VAL A 98 -4.15 9.46 18.34
N ARG A 99 -4.08 8.13 18.41
CA ARG A 99 -4.74 7.31 19.43
C ARG A 99 -3.86 6.14 19.86
N ARG A 100 -4.02 5.68 21.11
CA ARG A 100 -3.34 4.44 21.59
C ARG A 100 -4.28 3.23 21.55
N ASP A 101 -5.57 3.48 21.67
CA ASP A 101 -6.68 2.53 21.64
C ASP A 101 -7.09 2.21 20.20
N VAL A 102 -6.19 1.52 19.47
CA VAL A 102 -6.39 1.22 18.06
C VAL A 102 -6.39 -0.29 17.82
N ARG A 103 -7.37 -0.77 17.05
CA ARG A 103 -7.38 -2.13 16.51
C ARG A 103 -6.96 -2.10 15.04
N LEU A 104 -5.83 -2.73 14.75
CA LEU A 104 -5.22 -2.75 13.42
C LEU A 104 -5.48 -4.09 12.73
N HIS A 105 -5.86 -4.02 11.45
CA HIS A 105 -6.01 -5.17 10.58
C HIS A 105 -4.93 -5.12 9.51
N GLU A 106 -3.79 -5.73 9.83
CA GLU A 106 -2.54 -5.64 9.04
C GLU A 106 -2.65 -6.16 7.62
N ASN A 107 -3.53 -7.14 7.39
CA ASN A 107 -3.73 -7.79 6.09
C ASN A 107 -4.79 -7.08 5.23
N CYS A 108 -5.41 -6.01 5.72
CA CYS A 108 -6.46 -5.28 5.01
C CYS A 108 -5.99 -3.88 4.65
N PHE A 109 -5.89 -3.58 3.35
CA PHE A 109 -5.47 -2.27 2.84
C PHE A 109 -6.67 -1.62 2.12
N PRO A 110 -7.41 -0.72 2.78
CA PRO A 110 -8.69 -0.22 2.27
C PRO A 110 -8.54 0.65 1.02
N LEU A 111 -7.35 1.22 0.80
CA LEU A 111 -7.06 2.07 -0.34
C LEU A 111 -6.47 1.31 -1.52
N LYS A 112 -6.10 0.02 -1.38
CA LYS A 112 -5.68 -0.77 -2.54
C LYS A 112 -6.91 -1.01 -3.40
N THR A 113 -7.00 -0.33 -4.54
CA THR A 113 -7.96 -0.70 -5.57
C THR A 113 -7.65 -2.14 -5.98
N SER A 114 -8.62 -3.04 -5.85
CA SER A 114 -8.47 -4.41 -6.36
C SER A 114 -8.42 -4.35 -7.89
N VAL A 115 -7.23 -4.15 -8.44
CA VAL A 115 -6.94 -4.24 -9.88
C VAL A 115 -7.19 -5.64 -10.44
N LEU A 116 -7.57 -6.61 -9.60
CA LEU A 116 -7.93 -7.97 -10.01
C LEU A 116 -9.33 -8.10 -10.62
N THR A 117 -10.04 -6.99 -10.82
CA THR A 117 -11.15 -7.00 -11.78
C THR A 117 -10.82 -5.99 -12.87
N PRO A 118 -10.76 -6.38 -14.16
CA PRO A 118 -10.88 -5.46 -15.28
C PRO A 118 -12.30 -4.88 -15.30
N GLN A 119 -12.70 -4.19 -14.23
CA GLN A 119 -13.95 -3.46 -14.19
C GLN A 119 -13.74 -2.18 -15.00
N ALA A 120 -14.08 -2.29 -16.28
CA ALA A 120 -14.77 -1.34 -17.17
C ALA A 120 -14.31 0.14 -17.27
N ARG A 121 -13.58 0.70 -16.30
CA ARG A 121 -13.15 2.11 -16.25
C ARG A 121 -12.19 2.48 -17.38
N ASN A 122 -11.57 1.50 -18.03
CA ASN A 122 -10.59 1.72 -19.09
C ASN A 122 -11.05 1.25 -20.48
N ARG A 123 -12.33 0.96 -20.74
CA ARG A 123 -12.74 0.59 -22.11
C ARG A 123 -12.37 1.67 -23.12
N ASN A 124 -12.62 2.93 -22.78
CA ASN A 124 -12.32 4.07 -23.64
C ASN A 124 -10.81 4.30 -23.78
N ILE A 125 -10.02 4.09 -22.72
CA ILE A 125 -8.56 4.22 -22.76
C ILE A 125 -7.94 3.11 -23.61
N LEU A 126 -8.41 1.86 -23.46
CA LEU A 126 -7.98 0.73 -24.27
C LEU A 126 -8.37 0.94 -25.74
N GLN A 127 -9.59 1.40 -26.02
CA GLN A 127 -10.02 1.71 -27.38
C GLN A 127 -9.19 2.84 -27.99
N SER A 128 -8.91 3.91 -27.25
CA SER A 128 -8.06 5.01 -27.72
C SER A 128 -6.61 4.57 -27.94
N ALA A 129 -6.08 3.66 -27.12
CA ALA A 129 -4.76 3.08 -27.30
C ALA A 129 -4.70 2.17 -28.54
N LEU A 130 -5.74 1.38 -28.79
CA LEU A 130 -5.87 0.52 -29.98
C LEU A 130 -6.06 1.34 -31.26
N ASN A 131 -6.70 2.50 -31.19
CA ASN A 131 -6.91 3.39 -32.33
C ASN A 131 -5.80 4.45 -32.48
N GLY A 132 -4.71 4.34 -31.72
CA GLY A 132 -3.61 5.30 -31.78
C GLY A 132 -2.82 5.22 -33.09
N PRO A 133 -2.11 6.29 -33.49
CA PRO A 133 -1.32 6.32 -34.73
C PRO A 133 -0.14 5.32 -34.72
N ARG A 134 0.30 4.88 -33.54
CA ARG A 134 1.41 3.92 -33.36
C ARG A 134 0.96 2.47 -33.25
N THR A 135 -0.34 2.15 -33.35
CA THR A 135 -0.84 0.78 -33.12
C THR A 135 -0.11 -0.27 -33.97
N GLN A 136 0.27 0.08 -35.20
CA GLN A 136 1.03 -0.83 -36.06
C GLN A 136 2.40 -1.21 -35.48
N ASP A 137 3.10 -0.29 -34.83
CA ASP A 137 4.39 -0.56 -34.19
C ASP A 137 4.21 -1.44 -32.96
N TRP A 138 3.16 -1.21 -32.18
CA TRP A 138 2.81 -2.04 -31.03
C TRP A 138 2.46 -3.47 -31.46
N ASN A 139 1.66 -3.65 -32.52
CA ASN A 139 1.33 -4.97 -33.05
C ASN A 139 2.60 -5.70 -33.51
N LYS A 140 3.46 -5.04 -34.28
CA LYS A 140 4.73 -5.62 -34.73
C LYS A 140 5.65 -6.01 -33.56
N ALA A 141 5.72 -5.19 -32.51
CA ALA A 141 6.50 -5.50 -31.32
C ALA A 141 5.92 -6.71 -30.55
N ILE A 142 4.60 -6.79 -30.44
CA ILE A 142 3.90 -7.91 -29.80
C ILE A 142 4.14 -9.20 -30.58
N ASP A 143 4.00 -9.17 -31.91
CA ASP A 143 4.23 -10.32 -32.77
C ASP A 143 5.68 -10.80 -32.67
N LYS A 144 6.63 -9.86 -32.68
CA LYS A 144 8.06 -10.15 -32.50
C LYS A 144 8.35 -10.81 -31.16
N GLU A 145 7.78 -10.30 -30.07
CA GLU A 145 7.92 -10.93 -28.75
C GLU A 145 7.30 -12.33 -28.74
N MET A 146 6.12 -12.50 -29.33
CA MET A 146 5.44 -13.79 -29.39
C MET A 146 6.23 -14.84 -30.20
N GLU A 147 6.85 -14.43 -31.31
CA GLU A 147 7.76 -15.28 -32.07
C GLU A 147 9.03 -15.60 -31.28
N ASN A 148 9.65 -14.61 -30.63
CA ASN A 148 10.82 -14.83 -29.81
C ASN A 148 10.54 -15.83 -28.67
N MET A 149 9.36 -15.74 -28.06
CA MET A 149 8.90 -16.67 -27.04
C MET A 149 8.70 -18.10 -27.58
N LYS A 150 8.20 -18.25 -28.82
CA LYS A 150 8.09 -19.56 -29.51
C LYS A 150 9.47 -20.14 -29.82
N ILE A 151 10.40 -19.32 -30.34
CA ILE A 151 11.78 -19.71 -30.67
C ILE A 151 12.50 -20.22 -29.42
N ASN A 152 12.39 -19.47 -28.33
CA ASN A 152 13.08 -19.79 -27.07
C ASN A 152 12.35 -20.82 -26.21
N LYS A 153 11.17 -21.31 -26.65
CA LYS A 153 10.35 -22.31 -25.94
C LYS A 153 10.10 -21.98 -24.46
N VAL A 154 9.94 -20.69 -24.15
CA VAL A 154 9.80 -20.20 -22.76
C VAL A 154 8.42 -20.50 -22.18
N TRP A 155 7.45 -20.87 -23.03
CA TRP A 155 6.06 -21.15 -22.64
C TRP A 155 5.48 -22.32 -23.43
N THR A 156 4.45 -22.96 -22.86
CA THR A 156 3.62 -23.97 -23.51
C THR A 156 2.16 -23.55 -23.40
N LEU A 157 1.40 -23.73 -24.48
CA LEU A 157 -0.04 -23.46 -24.46
C LEU A 157 -0.73 -24.60 -23.69
N VAL A 158 -1.17 -24.34 -22.47
CA VAL A 158 -1.92 -25.31 -21.67
C VAL A 158 -3.41 -25.06 -21.88
N PRO A 159 -4.19 -26.04 -22.38
CA PRO A 159 -5.62 -25.90 -22.53
C PRO A 159 -6.27 -25.69 -21.16
N ARG A 160 -7.34 -24.89 -21.14
CA ARG A 160 -7.96 -24.42 -19.91
C ARG A 160 -8.47 -25.55 -19.00
N SER A 161 -8.82 -26.70 -19.56
CA SER A 161 -9.21 -27.91 -18.82
C SER A 161 -8.09 -28.48 -17.95
N GLU A 162 -6.83 -28.33 -18.37
CA GLU A 162 -5.65 -28.85 -17.66
C GLU A 162 -5.11 -27.87 -16.62
N ALA A 163 -5.37 -26.57 -16.78
CA ALA A 163 -4.91 -25.53 -15.86
C ALA A 163 -5.75 -25.41 -14.56
N MET A 164 -6.87 -26.13 -14.46
CA MET A 164 -7.79 -26.10 -13.30
C MET A 164 -7.68 -27.33 -12.38
N ILE A 165 -6.57 -28.08 -12.48
CA ILE A 165 -6.22 -29.18 -11.56
C ILE A 165 -5.35 -28.63 -10.42
#